data_AF-A0A5N5SWB6-F1
#
_entry.id   AF-A0A5N5SWB6-F1
#
_cell.length_a   1.000
_cell.length_b   1.000
_cell.length_c   1.000
_cell.angle_alpha   90.00
_cell.angle_beta   90.00
_cell.angle_gamma   90.00
#
_symmetry.space_group_name_H-M   'P 1'
#
loop_
_entity.id
_entity.type
_entity.pdbx_description
1 polymer ?
#
loop_
_entity_poly.entity_id
_entity_poly.type
_entity_poly.pdbx_seq_one_letter_code
_entity_poly.pdbx_strand_id
1 'polypeptide(L)'
;MVSQRRAYVMYRTALRLCEPKIIVIQRAFRAWRQKKHFKMAMKNYKEKEDKIMIIQRAWRKYKAKIDLKSVTNFKNPSLSRVKSDVASYIRKIHELESKIDEMDVKIGLLVRNRITLQDVIKSSNDKENENPTQAQKKNKKHGREKCHSTPQKGLKDLKKDSREKLIAYQHLFYHLQINPCYLSALIYGLPNGPTSKFFEDVLFTLFNYGSNDRDNYLLLNVLKLSLEEEIRNRVMRLSDMISTNPLIIRIIVSLHRKGHGQSKLKEIVGPLIEEVLKDSTLHLNTNPVEIYRNWVNQIEMGTGNASNLPYVVKTEEALQYPEVQSRLNTAVQLLREYADMFCSRIVSSKDLVPYSMRYMAKVMKRSLHKRFPHTQEKDILKAVGNMIYYKYINSAIVAPDAYNIISPSPDKKLTNDQRRNLGIISKILQYSTLKRGFGDESPHLIHLNGFIIDCHEKFKVFVQECCEVEEPEKYYNFNQYTEDTMIFKPTVTMTQQ
;
A
#
# COMPACT_ATOMS: atom_id res chain seq x y z
N MET A 1 -38.65 -65.40 -22.12
CA MET A 1 -38.45 -64.09 -21.45
C MET A 1 -36.98 -63.73 -21.15
N VAL A 2 -36.04 -64.66 -20.99
CA VAL A 2 -34.63 -64.34 -20.62
C VAL A 2 -33.80 -63.77 -21.79
N SER A 3 -34.03 -64.24 -23.02
CA SER A 3 -33.29 -63.78 -24.22
C SER A 3 -33.58 -62.31 -24.57
N GLN A 4 -34.84 -61.89 -24.53
CA GLN A 4 -35.25 -60.49 -24.78
C GLN A 4 -34.71 -59.51 -23.73
N ARG A 5 -34.63 -59.93 -22.46
CA ARG A 5 -34.00 -59.11 -21.40
C ARG A 5 -32.50 -58.91 -21.62
N ARG A 6 -31.78 -59.92 -22.09
CA ARG A 6 -30.35 -59.79 -22.42
C ARG A 6 -30.12 -58.86 -23.61
N ALA A 7 -30.91 -58.99 -24.68
CA ALA A 7 -30.83 -58.10 -25.83
C ALA A 7 -31.10 -56.63 -25.47
N TYR A 8 -32.12 -56.37 -24.63
CA TYR A 8 -32.43 -55.03 -24.15
C TYR A 8 -31.31 -54.43 -23.28
N VAL A 9 -30.70 -55.22 -22.40
CA VAL A 9 -29.57 -54.78 -21.58
C VAL A 9 -28.36 -54.46 -22.45
N MET A 10 -28.04 -55.29 -23.45
CA MET A 10 -26.94 -55.00 -24.39
C MET A 10 -27.18 -53.72 -25.19
N TYR A 11 -28.40 -53.50 -25.68
CA TYR A 11 -28.78 -52.27 -26.37
C TYR A 11 -28.64 -51.03 -25.47
N ARG A 12 -29.08 -51.12 -24.21
CA ARG A 12 -28.96 -50.04 -23.23
C ARG A 12 -27.50 -49.72 -22.88
N THR A 13 -26.65 -50.75 -22.79
CA THR A 13 -25.21 -50.57 -22.53
C THR A 13 -24.50 -49.94 -23.74
N ALA A 14 -24.88 -50.33 -24.96
CA ALA A 14 -24.38 -49.70 -26.19
C ALA A 14 -24.80 -48.23 -26.30
N LEU A 15 -26.03 -47.89 -25.93
CA LEU A 15 -26.49 -46.50 -25.88
C LEU A 15 -25.72 -45.66 -24.86
N ARG A 16 -25.44 -46.19 -23.65
CA ARG A 16 -24.63 -45.51 -22.63
C ARG A 16 -23.19 -45.26 -23.08
N LEU A 17 -22.60 -46.18 -23.85
CA LEU A 17 -21.25 -45.99 -24.41
C LEU A 17 -21.19 -44.88 -25.47
N CYS A 18 -22.29 -44.67 -26.20
CA CYS A 18 -22.39 -43.62 -27.23
C CYS A 18 -22.85 -42.26 -26.69
N GLU A 19 -23.51 -42.22 -25.53
CA GLU A 19 -24.01 -41.02 -24.85
C GLU A 19 -22.98 -39.88 -24.71
N PRO A 20 -21.73 -40.09 -24.26
CA PRO A 20 -20.76 -39.00 -24.14
C PRO A 20 -20.38 -38.38 -25.50
N LYS A 21 -20.29 -39.19 -26.57
CA LYS A 21 -20.01 -38.69 -27.93
C LYS A 21 -21.17 -37.85 -28.46
N ILE A 22 -22.41 -38.27 -28.20
CA ILE A 22 -23.63 -37.54 -28.58
C ILE A 22 -23.71 -36.20 -27.83
N ILE A 23 -23.39 -36.17 -26.54
CA ILE A 23 -23.40 -34.93 -25.74
C ILE A 23 -22.39 -33.91 -26.29
N VAL A 24 -21.19 -34.35 -26.70
CA VAL A 24 -20.19 -33.46 -27.31
C VAL A 24 -20.69 -32.87 -28.62
N ILE A 25 -21.31 -33.68 -29.49
CA ILE A 25 -21.89 -33.23 -30.76
C ILE A 25 -23.07 -32.26 -30.50
N GLN A 26 -23.96 -32.58 -29.56
CA GLN A 26 -25.07 -31.71 -29.19
C GLN A 26 -24.59 -30.37 -28.60
N ARG A 27 -23.54 -30.39 -27.77
CA ARG A 27 -22.92 -29.17 -27.23
C ARG A 27 -22.33 -28.30 -28.35
N ALA A 28 -21.60 -28.91 -29.28
CA ALA A 28 -21.03 -28.21 -30.43
C ALA A 28 -22.13 -27.59 -31.32
N PHE A 29 -23.21 -28.33 -31.57
CA PHE A 29 -24.33 -27.86 -32.37
C PHE A 29 -25.10 -26.72 -31.69
N ARG A 30 -25.37 -26.83 -30.37
CA ARG A 30 -25.99 -25.74 -29.58
C ARG A 30 -25.13 -24.47 -29.60
N ALA A 31 -23.81 -24.62 -29.41
CA ALA A 31 -22.87 -23.50 -29.47
C ALA A 31 -22.84 -22.84 -30.86
N TRP A 32 -22.83 -23.64 -31.94
CA TRP A 32 -22.88 -23.12 -33.31
C TRP A 32 -24.19 -22.37 -33.59
N ARG A 33 -25.34 -22.94 -33.21
CA ARG A 33 -26.65 -22.32 -33.38
C ARG A 33 -26.73 -20.99 -32.65
N GLN A 34 -26.25 -20.93 -31.39
CA GLN A 34 -26.24 -19.71 -30.59
C GLN A 34 -25.31 -18.64 -31.19
N LYS A 35 -24.14 -19.05 -31.71
CA LYS A 35 -23.20 -18.16 -32.40
C LYS A 35 -23.79 -17.60 -33.71
N LYS A 36 -24.58 -18.38 -34.43
CA LYS A 36 -25.31 -17.93 -35.64
C LYS A 36 -26.40 -16.92 -35.29
N HIS A 37 -27.22 -17.19 -34.28
CA HIS A 37 -28.23 -16.24 -33.80
C HIS A 37 -27.60 -14.94 -33.30
N PHE A 38 -26.48 -15.02 -32.56
CA PHE A 38 -25.75 -13.84 -32.09
C PHE A 38 -25.21 -12.99 -33.25
N LYS A 39 -24.62 -13.63 -34.29
CA LYS A 39 -24.15 -12.92 -35.49
C LYS A 39 -25.30 -12.22 -36.25
N MET A 40 -26.44 -12.87 -36.39
CA MET A 40 -27.64 -12.26 -37.01
C MET A 40 -28.16 -11.09 -36.19
N ALA A 41 -28.23 -11.22 -34.86
CA ALA A 41 -28.63 -10.12 -33.99
C ALA A 41 -27.66 -8.93 -34.10
N MET A 42 -26.35 -9.18 -34.04
CA MET A 42 -25.31 -8.15 -34.23
C MET A 42 -25.41 -7.44 -35.58
N LYS A 43 -25.73 -8.17 -36.67
CA LYS A 43 -25.95 -7.57 -37.98
C LYS A 43 -27.19 -6.66 -37.98
N ASN A 44 -28.30 -7.12 -37.42
CA ASN A 44 -29.51 -6.31 -37.25
C ASN A 44 -29.30 -5.09 -36.36
N TYR A 45 -28.44 -5.18 -35.34
CA TYR A 45 -28.06 -4.05 -34.49
C TYR A 45 -27.23 -3.03 -35.27
N LYS A 46 -26.21 -3.45 -36.02
CA LYS A 46 -25.40 -2.58 -36.89
C LYS A 46 -26.24 -1.87 -37.95
N GLU A 47 -27.16 -2.59 -38.61
CA GLU A 47 -28.05 -2.00 -39.62
C GLU A 47 -29.03 -0.97 -39.05
N LYS A 48 -29.33 -1.04 -37.74
CA LYS A 48 -30.24 -0.12 -37.04
C LYS A 48 -29.52 0.87 -36.14
N GLU A 49 -28.19 0.87 -36.12
CA GLU A 49 -27.36 1.67 -35.21
C GLU A 49 -27.62 3.17 -35.38
N ASP A 50 -27.72 3.66 -36.61
CA ASP A 50 -28.02 5.06 -36.90
C ASP A 50 -29.40 5.48 -36.38
N LYS A 51 -30.41 4.63 -36.55
CA LYS A 51 -31.77 4.88 -36.04
C LYS A 51 -31.80 4.88 -34.52
N ILE A 52 -31.08 3.96 -33.89
CA ILE A 52 -30.93 3.90 -32.43
C ILE A 52 -30.22 5.15 -31.91
N MET A 53 -29.17 5.62 -32.57
CA MET A 53 -28.46 6.85 -32.21
C MET A 53 -29.35 8.08 -32.33
N ILE A 54 -30.19 8.19 -33.36
CA ILE A 54 -31.15 9.29 -33.52
C ILE A 54 -32.16 9.28 -32.36
N ILE A 55 -32.73 8.13 -32.03
CA ILE A 55 -33.67 7.98 -30.91
C ILE A 55 -33.00 8.31 -29.57
N GLN A 56 -31.77 7.83 -29.35
CA GLN A 56 -31.02 8.13 -28.13
C GLN A 56 -30.65 9.61 -28.02
N ARG A 57 -30.26 10.28 -29.11
CA ARG A 57 -30.00 11.72 -29.12
C ARG A 57 -31.27 12.51 -28.83
N ALA A 58 -32.40 12.14 -29.43
CA ALA A 58 -33.69 12.76 -29.17
C ALA A 58 -34.10 12.60 -27.70
N TRP A 59 -33.93 11.41 -27.13
CA TRP A 59 -34.25 11.13 -25.73
C TRP A 59 -33.33 11.87 -24.76
N ARG A 60 -32.02 11.92 -25.02
CA ARG A 60 -31.07 12.71 -24.20
C ARG A 60 -31.40 14.20 -24.24
N LYS A 61 -31.78 14.74 -25.40
CA LYS A 61 -32.21 16.15 -25.56
C LYS A 61 -33.52 16.43 -24.82
N TYR A 62 -34.48 15.50 -24.90
CA TYR A 62 -35.74 15.59 -24.16
C TYR A 62 -35.51 15.55 -22.64
N LYS A 63 -34.65 14.63 -22.17
CA LYS A 63 -34.27 14.52 -20.77
C LYS A 63 -33.56 15.78 -20.26
N ALA A 64 -32.58 16.30 -21.00
CA ALA A 64 -31.92 17.56 -20.66
C ALA A 64 -32.88 18.75 -20.59
N LYS A 65 -33.92 18.77 -21.44
CA LYS A 65 -35.01 19.77 -21.34
C LYS A 65 -35.86 19.59 -20.09
N ILE A 66 -36.17 18.36 -19.69
CA ILE A 66 -36.88 18.09 -18.42
C ILE A 66 -36.02 18.52 -17.24
N ASP A 67 -34.73 18.20 -17.24
CA ASP A 67 -33.79 18.56 -16.17
C ASP A 67 -33.57 20.08 -16.11
N LEU A 68 -33.56 20.78 -17.25
CA LEU A 68 -33.50 22.25 -17.26
C LEU A 68 -34.83 22.88 -16.80
N LYS A 69 -35.97 22.27 -17.14
CA LYS A 69 -37.30 22.74 -16.74
C LYS A 69 -37.58 22.48 -15.26
N SER A 70 -37.00 21.44 -14.67
CA SER A 70 -36.99 21.27 -13.22
C SER A 70 -36.17 22.40 -12.61
N VAL A 71 -34.93 22.64 -13.04
CA VAL A 71 -34.05 23.69 -12.50
C VAL A 71 -34.62 25.11 -12.63
N THR A 72 -35.27 25.46 -13.74
CA THR A 72 -35.78 26.82 -14.02
C THR A 72 -37.13 27.14 -13.38
N ASN A 73 -37.92 26.15 -12.99
CA ASN A 73 -39.16 26.36 -12.24
C ASN A 73 -38.92 26.66 -10.74
N PHE A 74 -37.67 26.71 -10.27
CA PHE A 74 -37.29 26.97 -8.88
C PHE A 74 -36.86 28.41 -8.61
N LYS A 75 -37.68 29.41 -8.99
CA LYS A 75 -37.65 30.68 -8.27
C LYS A 75 -38.26 30.44 -6.88
N ASN A 76 -37.40 30.15 -5.90
CA ASN A 76 -37.68 29.95 -4.48
C ASN A 76 -38.71 28.86 -4.16
N PRO A 77 -38.33 27.56 -4.16
CA PRO A 77 -39.21 26.54 -3.59
C PRO A 77 -39.40 26.82 -2.10
N SER A 78 -40.65 26.79 -1.63
CA SER A 78 -40.92 26.80 -0.19
C SER A 78 -40.16 25.64 0.44
N LEU A 79 -39.47 25.90 1.56
CA LEU A 79 -38.70 24.88 2.30
C LEU A 79 -39.49 23.58 2.51
N SER A 80 -40.82 23.68 2.58
CA SER A 80 -41.76 22.55 2.66
C SER A 80 -41.74 21.62 1.44
N ARG A 81 -41.63 22.14 0.22
CA ARG A 81 -41.61 21.33 -1.01
C ARG A 81 -40.29 20.59 -1.16
N VAL A 82 -39.16 21.27 -0.92
CA VAL A 82 -37.83 20.63 -0.90
C VAL A 82 -37.78 19.54 0.18
N LYS A 83 -38.33 19.80 1.38
CA LYS A 83 -38.45 18.77 2.43
C LYS A 83 -39.31 17.58 2.00
N SER A 84 -40.43 17.82 1.31
CA SER A 84 -41.30 16.76 0.79
C SER A 84 -40.58 15.92 -0.28
N ASP A 85 -39.88 16.57 -1.19
CA ASP A 85 -39.14 15.91 -2.26
C ASP A 85 -37.99 15.09 -1.68
N VAL A 86 -37.20 15.66 -0.77
CA VAL A 86 -36.13 14.95 -0.03
C VAL A 86 -36.70 13.73 0.70
N ALA A 87 -37.83 13.86 1.41
CA ALA A 87 -38.48 12.75 2.08
C ALA A 87 -38.96 11.66 1.11
N SER A 88 -39.42 12.04 -0.09
CA SER A 88 -39.82 11.09 -1.13
C SER A 88 -38.61 10.35 -1.72
N TYR A 89 -37.49 11.05 -1.93
CA TYR A 89 -36.24 10.47 -2.41
C TYR A 89 -35.65 9.51 -1.38
N ILE A 90 -35.64 9.88 -0.09
CA ILE A 90 -35.20 9.01 1.01
C ILE A 90 -36.01 7.71 1.04
N ARG A 91 -37.35 7.78 0.90
CA ARG A 91 -38.18 6.57 0.84
C ARG A 91 -37.84 5.68 -0.35
N LYS A 92 -37.64 6.27 -1.52
CA LYS A 92 -37.29 5.53 -2.74
C LYS A 92 -35.90 4.90 -2.66
N ILE A 93 -34.97 5.61 -2.03
CA ILE A 93 -33.63 5.09 -1.71
C ILE A 93 -33.74 3.87 -0.80
N HIS A 94 -34.53 3.95 0.27
CA HIS A 94 -34.71 2.84 1.20
C HIS A 94 -35.37 1.61 0.55
N GLU A 95 -36.30 1.83 -0.37
CA GLU A 95 -36.88 0.73 -1.18
C GLU A 95 -35.82 0.05 -2.07
N LEU A 96 -34.92 0.84 -2.67
CA LEU A 96 -33.82 0.30 -3.47
C LEU A 96 -32.79 -0.44 -2.62
N GLU A 97 -32.49 0.04 -1.41
CA GLU A 97 -31.64 -0.67 -0.43
C GLU A 97 -32.22 -2.05 -0.10
N SER A 98 -33.51 -2.11 0.22
CA SER A 98 -34.19 -3.39 0.48
C SER A 98 -34.10 -4.35 -0.71
N LYS A 99 -34.18 -3.84 -1.95
CA LYS A 99 -34.02 -4.66 -3.16
C LYS A 99 -32.58 -5.13 -3.37
N ILE A 100 -31.59 -4.29 -3.11
CA ILE A 100 -30.17 -4.68 -3.16
C ILE A 100 -29.90 -5.78 -2.14
N ASP A 101 -30.38 -5.59 -0.92
CA ASP A 101 -30.31 -6.55 0.17
C ASP A 101 -30.94 -7.91 -0.17
N GLU A 102 -32.08 -7.92 -0.87
CA GLU A 102 -32.67 -9.15 -1.40
C GLU A 102 -31.81 -9.80 -2.49
N MET A 103 -31.22 -9.01 -3.38
CA MET A 103 -30.32 -9.51 -4.41
C MET A 103 -29.07 -10.12 -3.82
N ASP A 104 -28.46 -9.50 -2.79
CA ASP A 104 -27.26 -10.01 -2.13
C ASP A 104 -27.52 -11.35 -1.44
N VAL A 105 -28.70 -11.54 -0.85
CA VAL A 105 -29.13 -12.86 -0.33
C VAL A 105 -29.22 -13.88 -1.46
N LYS A 106 -29.81 -13.52 -2.60
CA LYS A 106 -29.92 -14.41 -3.77
C LYS A 106 -28.53 -14.75 -4.34
N ILE A 107 -27.63 -13.77 -4.46
CA ILE A 107 -26.25 -13.96 -4.92
C ILE A 107 -25.51 -14.88 -3.95
N GLY A 108 -25.60 -14.62 -2.65
CA GLY A 108 -24.98 -15.45 -1.62
C GLY A 108 -25.45 -16.91 -1.68
N LEU A 109 -26.76 -17.13 -1.84
CA LEU A 109 -27.33 -18.48 -2.00
C LEU A 109 -26.83 -19.16 -3.28
N LEU A 110 -26.73 -18.42 -4.40
CA LEU A 110 -26.20 -18.95 -5.66
C LEU A 110 -24.72 -19.33 -5.54
N VAL A 111 -23.91 -18.52 -4.85
CA VAL A 111 -22.50 -18.81 -4.58
C VAL A 111 -22.37 -20.07 -3.72
N ARG A 112 -23.16 -20.17 -2.63
CA ARG A 112 -23.18 -21.36 -1.77
C ARG A 112 -23.60 -22.61 -2.55
N ASN A 113 -24.63 -22.51 -3.39
CA ASN A 113 -25.09 -23.61 -4.23
C ASN A 113 -24.02 -24.04 -5.24
N ARG A 114 -23.30 -23.09 -5.84
CA ARG A 114 -22.17 -23.37 -6.75
C ARG A 114 -21.02 -24.08 -6.04
N ILE A 115 -20.63 -23.63 -4.84
CA ILE A 115 -19.57 -24.26 -4.05
C ILE A 115 -19.98 -25.69 -3.67
N THR A 116 -21.18 -25.87 -3.15
CA THR A 116 -21.70 -27.21 -2.79
C THR A 116 -21.70 -28.15 -4.00
N LEU A 117 -22.13 -27.69 -5.18
CA LEU A 117 -22.10 -28.48 -6.40
C LEU A 117 -20.67 -28.81 -6.85
N GLN A 118 -19.73 -27.87 -6.73
CA GLN A 118 -18.32 -28.14 -7.05
C GLN A 118 -17.69 -29.17 -6.10
N ASP A 119 -18.00 -29.12 -4.80
CA ASP A 119 -17.49 -30.08 -3.83
C ASP A 119 -18.11 -31.47 -4.02
N VAL A 120 -19.40 -31.54 -4.40
CA VAL A 120 -20.04 -32.79 -4.83
C VAL A 120 -19.40 -33.33 -6.11
N ILE A 121 -19.10 -32.48 -7.10
CA ILE A 121 -18.44 -32.90 -8.34
C ILE A 121 -17.00 -33.37 -8.07
N LYS A 122 -16.25 -32.71 -7.18
CA LYS A 122 -14.90 -33.16 -6.78
C LYS A 122 -14.95 -34.50 -6.04
N SER A 123 -15.86 -34.64 -5.08
CA SER A 123 -16.03 -35.91 -4.35
C SER A 123 -16.61 -37.05 -5.22
N SER A 124 -17.35 -36.72 -6.28
CA SER A 124 -17.74 -37.69 -7.32
C SER A 124 -16.55 -38.05 -8.22
N ASN A 125 -15.71 -37.10 -8.61
CA ASN A 125 -14.52 -37.35 -9.42
C ASN A 125 -13.42 -38.10 -8.66
N ASP A 126 -13.27 -37.85 -7.34
CA ASP A 126 -12.35 -38.59 -6.47
C ASP A 126 -12.80 -40.05 -6.30
N LYS A 127 -14.12 -40.31 -6.34
CA LYS A 127 -14.69 -41.67 -6.36
C LYS A 127 -14.61 -42.35 -7.72
N GLU A 128 -14.44 -41.59 -8.80
CA GLU A 128 -14.28 -42.14 -10.16
C GLU A 128 -12.81 -42.45 -10.51
N ASN A 129 -11.84 -41.93 -9.74
CA ASN A 129 -10.40 -42.22 -9.91
C ASN A 129 -9.81 -43.21 -8.89
N GLU A 130 -10.62 -43.77 -7.98
CA GLU A 130 -10.21 -44.92 -7.18
C GLU A 130 -10.47 -46.23 -7.94
N ASN A 131 -9.39 -46.83 -8.46
CA ASN A 131 -9.41 -48.20 -9.00
C ASN A 131 -9.96 -49.18 -7.94
N PRO A 132 -10.86 -50.12 -8.30
CA PRO A 132 -11.50 -51.04 -7.37
C PRO A 132 -10.60 -52.22 -6.93
N THR A 133 -9.28 -52.03 -6.90
CA THR A 133 -8.30 -53.06 -6.55
C THR A 133 -7.26 -52.52 -5.57
N GLN A 134 -7.72 -52.09 -4.39
CA GLN A 134 -6.94 -52.14 -3.13
C GLN A 134 -7.78 -51.81 -1.88
N ALA A 135 -9.08 -52.12 -1.89
CA ALA A 135 -9.92 -52.02 -0.71
C ALA A 135 -9.72 -53.24 0.22
N GLN A 136 -8.53 -53.41 0.79
CA GLN A 136 -8.23 -54.26 1.96
C GLN A 136 -6.72 -54.23 2.25
N LYS A 137 -6.28 -53.22 3.01
CA LYS A 137 -5.10 -53.21 3.93
C LYS A 137 -4.62 -51.77 4.11
N LYS A 138 -5.30 -51.00 4.97
CA LYS A 138 -4.71 -49.86 5.73
C LYS A 138 -5.65 -49.36 6.84
N ASN A 139 -6.33 -50.28 7.54
CA ASN A 139 -6.90 -49.99 8.85
C ASN A 139 -5.89 -50.41 9.92
N LYS A 140 -4.93 -49.52 10.22
CA LYS A 140 -4.22 -49.44 11.51
C LYS A 140 -3.16 -48.35 11.42
N LYS A 141 -3.50 -47.15 11.87
CA LYS A 141 -2.73 -46.34 12.84
C LYS A 141 -3.25 -44.90 12.86
N HIS A 142 -3.28 -44.37 14.08
CA HIS A 142 -3.69 -43.02 14.49
C HIS A 142 -5.18 -42.85 14.79
N GLY A 143 -5.57 -43.50 15.89
CA GLY A 143 -6.47 -42.82 16.82
C GLY A 143 -5.78 -41.56 17.32
N ARG A 144 -6.40 -40.41 17.03
CA ARG A 144 -6.29 -39.18 17.80
C ARG A 144 -7.68 -38.58 17.81
N GLU A 145 -8.27 -38.65 18.99
CA GLU A 145 -9.27 -37.74 19.55
C GLU A 145 -10.03 -36.89 18.52
N LYS A 146 -11.28 -37.30 18.26
CA LYS A 146 -12.30 -36.37 17.76
C LYS A 146 -12.54 -35.31 18.83
N CYS A 147 -11.69 -34.29 18.84
CA CYS A 147 -12.06 -33.00 19.39
C CYS A 147 -13.29 -32.52 18.61
N HIS A 148 -14.41 -32.36 19.31
CA HIS A 148 -15.56 -31.61 18.85
C HIS A 148 -15.16 -30.15 18.58
N SER A 149 -14.48 -29.90 17.46
CA SER A 149 -14.50 -28.60 16.83
C SER A 149 -15.73 -28.59 15.94
N THR A 150 -16.84 -28.07 16.47
CA THR A 150 -17.91 -27.53 15.63
C THR A 150 -17.24 -26.71 14.52
N PRO A 151 -17.57 -26.93 13.22
CA PRO A 151 -17.06 -26.05 12.18
C PRO A 151 -17.47 -24.64 12.58
N GLN A 152 -16.51 -23.76 12.86
CA GLN A 152 -16.80 -22.39 13.28
C GLN A 152 -17.75 -21.77 12.26
N LYS A 153 -19.00 -21.57 12.67
CA LYS A 153 -20.06 -20.93 11.88
C LYS A 153 -19.59 -19.49 11.60
N GLY A 154 -19.06 -19.25 10.41
CA GLY A 154 -18.54 -17.93 10.03
C GLY A 154 -19.65 -16.90 9.85
N LEU A 155 -19.31 -15.61 9.96
CA LEU A 155 -20.21 -14.47 9.68
C LEU A 155 -20.75 -14.44 8.23
N LYS A 156 -20.16 -15.24 7.33
CA LYS A 156 -20.60 -15.44 5.94
C LYS A 156 -21.78 -16.40 5.79
N ASP A 157 -22.26 -17.02 6.88
CA ASP A 157 -23.48 -17.82 6.86
C ASP A 157 -24.69 -16.93 6.50
N LEU A 158 -25.52 -17.37 5.54
CA LEU A 158 -26.74 -16.67 5.08
C LEU A 158 -27.89 -16.79 6.10
N LYS A 159 -27.59 -16.66 7.38
CA LYS A 159 -28.54 -16.71 8.49
C LYS A 159 -28.87 -15.29 8.94
N LYS A 160 -30.11 -15.08 9.40
CA LYS A 160 -30.58 -13.81 9.94
C LYS A 160 -29.66 -13.28 11.07
N ASP A 161 -29.29 -14.15 12.02
CA ASP A 161 -28.37 -13.81 13.13
C ASP A 161 -26.98 -13.37 12.67
N SER A 162 -26.39 -14.05 11.66
CA SER A 162 -25.09 -13.65 11.09
C SER A 162 -25.17 -12.28 10.41
N ARG A 163 -26.30 -11.99 9.75
CA ARG A 163 -26.53 -10.70 9.09
C ARG A 163 -26.75 -9.56 10.09
N GLU A 164 -27.52 -9.79 11.15
CA GLU A 164 -27.68 -8.84 12.25
C GLU A 164 -26.33 -8.50 12.89
N LYS A 165 -25.46 -9.50 13.10
CA LYS A 165 -24.09 -9.29 13.56
C LYS A 165 -23.24 -8.48 12.58
N LEU A 166 -23.34 -8.73 11.28
CA LEU A 166 -22.61 -7.95 10.26
C LEU A 166 -23.03 -6.47 10.28
N ILE A 167 -24.33 -6.19 10.37
CA ILE A 167 -24.85 -4.82 10.48
C ILE A 167 -24.36 -4.17 11.78
N ALA A 168 -24.36 -4.90 12.90
CA ALA A 168 -23.84 -4.40 14.17
C ALA A 168 -22.33 -4.06 14.10
N TYR A 169 -21.52 -4.92 13.47
CA TYR A 169 -20.11 -4.63 13.24
C TYR A 169 -19.90 -3.42 12.32
N GLN A 170 -20.72 -3.26 11.30
CA GLN A 170 -20.66 -2.09 10.43
C GLN A 170 -20.94 -0.79 11.22
N HIS A 171 -21.94 -0.81 12.12
CA HIS A 171 -22.21 0.33 13.01
C HIS A 171 -21.04 0.61 13.95
N LEU A 172 -20.42 -0.43 14.53
CA LEU A 172 -19.23 -0.30 15.37
C LEU A 172 -18.07 0.33 14.60
N PHE A 173 -17.75 -0.18 13.41
CA PHE A 173 -16.65 0.32 12.58
C PHE A 173 -16.87 1.75 12.13
N TYR A 174 -18.10 2.10 11.75
CA TYR A 174 -18.46 3.49 11.46
C TYR A 174 -18.23 4.40 12.68
N HIS A 175 -18.64 3.95 13.87
CA HIS A 175 -18.42 4.72 15.10
C HIS A 175 -16.92 4.89 15.44
N LEU A 176 -16.11 3.86 15.18
CA LEU A 176 -14.65 3.93 15.33
C LEU A 176 -13.98 4.86 14.32
N GLN A 177 -14.53 4.98 13.09
CA GLN A 177 -14.01 5.93 12.10
C GLN A 177 -14.24 7.39 12.51
N ILE A 178 -15.41 7.71 13.05
CA ILE A 178 -15.81 9.08 13.39
C ILE A 178 -15.14 9.55 14.68
N ASN A 179 -14.99 8.66 15.66
CA ASN A 179 -14.45 9.01 16.97
C ASN A 179 -12.98 8.59 17.07
N PRO A 180 -12.02 9.50 16.79
CA PRO A 180 -10.60 9.14 16.73
C PRO A 180 -10.03 8.71 18.09
N CYS A 181 -10.68 9.06 19.20
CA CYS A 181 -10.23 8.76 20.56
C CYS A 181 -10.05 7.26 20.79
N TYR A 182 -10.95 6.41 20.28
CA TYR A 182 -10.89 4.96 20.52
C TYR A 182 -9.68 4.34 19.84
N LEU A 183 -9.48 4.64 18.56
CA LEU A 183 -8.34 4.13 17.79
C LEU A 183 -7.03 4.72 18.28
N SER A 184 -7.02 5.98 18.69
CA SER A 184 -5.84 6.62 19.26
C SER A 184 -5.42 5.99 20.59
N ALA A 185 -6.36 5.75 21.50
CA ALA A 185 -6.09 5.05 22.75
C ALA A 185 -5.60 3.62 22.50
N LEU A 186 -6.13 2.94 21.48
CA LEU A 186 -5.66 1.62 21.08
C LEU A 186 -4.23 1.66 20.53
N ILE A 187 -3.90 2.60 19.64
CA ILE A 187 -2.53 2.82 19.14
C ILE A 187 -1.57 3.06 20.29
N TYR A 188 -1.98 3.86 21.27
CA TYR A 188 -1.20 4.10 22.48
C TYR A 188 -0.99 2.81 23.28
N GLY A 189 -2.01 1.98 23.48
CA GLY A 189 -1.90 0.74 24.26
C GLY A 189 -1.10 -0.40 23.61
N LEU A 190 -0.77 -0.31 22.31
CA LEU A 190 -0.16 -1.42 21.58
C LEU A 190 1.35 -1.56 21.85
N PRO A 191 1.85 -2.80 22.08
CA PRO A 191 3.27 -3.06 22.17
C PRO A 191 3.94 -3.01 20.79
N ASN A 192 5.23 -2.69 20.77
CA ASN A 192 6.05 -2.81 19.56
C ASN A 192 6.22 -4.30 19.22
N GLY A 193 5.69 -4.76 18.08
CA GLY A 193 5.75 -6.16 17.68
C GLY A 193 4.82 -6.55 16.53
N PRO A 194 4.62 -7.85 16.24
CA PRO A 194 3.77 -8.32 15.14
C PRO A 194 2.32 -7.84 15.26
N THR A 195 1.80 -7.72 16.49
CA THR A 195 0.47 -7.19 16.79
C THR A 195 0.27 -5.78 16.24
N SER A 196 1.29 -4.93 16.35
CA SER A 196 1.24 -3.56 15.85
C SER A 196 1.24 -3.48 14.32
N LYS A 197 1.82 -4.48 13.62
CA LYS A 197 1.76 -4.58 12.15
C LYS A 197 0.39 -5.06 11.69
N PHE A 198 -0.18 -6.05 12.38
CA PHE A 198 -1.55 -6.49 12.13
C PHE A 198 -2.54 -5.33 12.32
N PHE A 199 -2.41 -4.58 13.42
CA PHE A 199 -3.26 -3.42 13.67
C PHE A 199 -3.10 -2.34 12.60
N GLU A 200 -1.90 -2.08 12.10
CA GLU A 200 -1.66 -1.14 11.02
C GLU A 200 -2.46 -1.51 9.74
N ASP A 201 -2.45 -2.79 9.35
CA ASP A 201 -3.22 -3.26 8.19
C ASP A 201 -4.74 -3.19 8.47
N VAL A 202 -5.18 -3.48 9.70
CA VAL A 202 -6.59 -3.31 10.12
C VAL A 202 -7.01 -1.85 10.08
N LEU A 203 -6.18 -0.93 10.57
CA LEU A 203 -6.42 0.51 10.57
C LEU A 203 -6.59 1.01 9.13
N PHE A 204 -5.67 0.66 8.23
CA PHE A 204 -5.81 1.06 6.83
C PHE A 204 -7.03 0.44 6.16
N THR A 205 -7.35 -0.82 6.45
CA THR A 205 -8.56 -1.46 5.94
C THR A 205 -9.83 -0.77 6.44
N LEU A 206 -9.87 -0.38 7.72
CA LEU A 206 -10.99 0.33 8.33
C LEU A 206 -11.26 1.65 7.61
N PHE A 207 -10.22 2.36 7.15
CA PHE A 207 -10.34 3.61 6.39
C PHE A 207 -10.18 3.40 4.87
N ASN A 208 -10.44 2.19 4.35
CA ASN A 208 -10.34 1.88 2.91
C ASN A 208 -9.05 2.40 2.24
N TYR A 209 -7.93 2.33 2.95
CA TYR A 209 -6.61 2.84 2.55
C TYR A 209 -6.59 4.32 2.12
N GLY A 210 -7.52 5.13 2.62
CA GLY A 210 -7.63 6.54 2.24
C GLY A 210 -8.03 6.72 0.77
N SER A 211 -8.94 5.88 0.26
CA SER A 211 -9.37 5.94 -1.13
C SER A 211 -10.17 7.20 -1.48
N ASN A 212 -10.95 7.72 -0.52
CA ASN A 212 -11.80 8.90 -0.68
C ASN A 212 -11.37 10.04 0.25
N ASP A 213 -11.76 11.27 -0.06
CA ASP A 213 -11.43 12.46 0.74
C ASP A 213 -11.96 12.37 2.18
N ARG A 214 -13.17 11.84 2.36
CA ARG A 214 -13.74 11.54 3.70
C ARG A 214 -12.83 10.60 4.50
N ASP A 215 -12.48 9.45 3.91
CA ASP A 215 -11.71 8.42 4.62
C ASP A 215 -10.30 8.92 4.93
N ASN A 216 -9.70 9.70 4.02
CA ASN A 216 -8.45 10.41 4.27
C ASN A 216 -8.57 11.41 5.42
N TYR A 217 -9.62 12.24 5.44
CA TYR A 217 -9.86 13.22 6.51
C TYR A 217 -9.99 12.54 7.88
N LEU A 218 -10.81 11.49 7.98
CA LEU A 218 -11.03 10.78 9.24
C LEU A 218 -9.77 10.02 9.70
N LEU A 219 -9.07 9.34 8.79
CA LEU A 219 -7.78 8.69 9.10
C LEU A 219 -6.76 9.71 9.59
N LEU A 220 -6.68 10.87 8.96
CA LEU A 220 -5.76 11.94 9.32
C LEU A 220 -6.05 12.48 10.73
N ASN A 221 -7.32 12.54 11.13
CA ASN A 221 -7.73 12.93 12.49
C ASN A 221 -7.30 11.90 13.55
N VAL A 222 -7.41 10.60 13.25
CA VAL A 222 -6.88 9.54 14.12
C VAL A 222 -5.37 9.71 14.28
N LEU A 223 -4.64 9.82 13.17
CA LEU A 223 -3.19 9.95 13.18
C LEU A 223 -2.72 11.22 13.91
N LYS A 224 -3.41 12.34 13.71
CA LYS A 224 -3.18 13.61 14.42
C LYS A 224 -3.30 13.40 15.94
N LEU A 225 -4.44 12.88 16.40
CA LEU A 225 -4.68 12.70 17.83
C LEU A 225 -3.67 11.73 18.45
N SER A 226 -3.36 10.63 17.75
CA SER A 226 -2.35 9.66 18.23
C SER A 226 -0.96 10.26 18.32
N LEU A 227 -0.56 11.09 17.35
CA LEU A 227 0.73 11.76 17.37
C LEU A 227 0.83 12.78 18.51
N GLU A 228 -0.25 13.53 18.74
CA GLU A 228 -0.34 14.47 19.85
C GLU A 228 -0.25 13.77 21.22
N GLU A 229 -0.97 12.66 21.42
CA GLU A 229 -0.91 11.86 22.66
C GLU A 229 0.46 11.22 22.86
N GLU A 230 1.07 10.66 21.82
CA GLU A 230 2.41 10.07 21.89
C GLU A 230 3.45 11.12 22.34
N ILE A 231 3.44 12.30 21.71
CA ILE A 231 4.37 13.39 22.06
C ILE A 231 4.11 13.91 23.48
N ARG A 232 2.85 14.02 23.89
CA ARG A 232 2.50 14.54 25.21
C ARG A 232 2.90 13.60 26.34
N ASN A 233 2.68 12.30 26.17
CA ASN A 233 2.71 11.34 27.28
C ASN A 233 3.98 10.47 27.29
N ARG A 234 4.59 10.17 26.13
CA ARG A 234 5.76 9.26 26.04
C ARG A 234 7.08 9.95 25.77
N VAL A 235 7.06 11.07 25.05
CA VAL A 235 8.29 11.76 24.66
C VAL A 235 8.80 12.57 25.84
N MET A 236 9.92 12.13 26.42
CA MET A 236 10.57 12.77 27.55
C MET A 236 11.68 13.72 27.08
N ARG A 237 12.38 13.35 26.01
CA ARG A 237 13.42 14.16 25.39
C ARG A 237 13.19 14.26 23.89
N LEU A 238 13.63 15.36 23.29
CA LEU A 238 13.53 15.54 21.84
C LEU A 238 14.31 14.46 21.06
N SER A 239 15.42 13.97 21.63
CA SER A 239 16.21 12.86 21.08
C SER A 239 15.41 11.57 20.92
N ASP A 240 14.38 11.36 21.76
CA ASP A 240 13.59 10.14 21.73
C ASP A 240 12.85 10.03 20.40
N MET A 241 12.33 11.15 19.87
CA MET A 241 11.67 11.16 18.54
C MET A 241 12.59 10.69 17.40
N ILE A 242 13.90 10.88 17.56
CA ILE A 242 14.88 10.47 16.56
C ILE A 242 15.25 8.99 16.75
N SER A 243 15.48 8.57 18.00
CA SER A 243 16.05 7.27 18.35
C SER A 243 15.01 6.16 18.59
N THR A 244 13.90 6.42 19.28
CA THR A 244 12.98 5.36 19.78
C THR A 244 12.00 4.85 18.73
N ASN A 245 11.94 5.50 17.55
CA ASN A 245 11.11 5.12 16.42
C ASN A 245 9.64 4.84 16.79
N PRO A 246 8.88 5.88 17.24
CA PRO A 246 7.53 5.70 17.76
C PRO A 246 6.59 4.98 16.78
N LEU A 247 5.69 4.14 17.30
CA LEU A 247 4.74 3.35 16.51
C LEU A 247 3.93 4.24 15.56
N ILE A 248 3.44 5.38 16.05
CA ILE A 248 2.64 6.31 15.23
C ILE A 248 3.42 6.86 14.04
N ILE A 249 4.71 7.18 14.21
CA ILE A 249 5.58 7.64 13.11
C ILE A 249 5.73 6.54 12.07
N ARG A 250 5.88 5.29 12.51
CA ARG A 250 5.94 4.13 11.60
C ARG A 250 4.64 3.96 10.80
N ILE A 251 3.48 4.07 11.46
CA ILE A 251 2.16 3.98 10.80
C ILE A 251 1.99 5.11 9.77
N ILE A 252 2.28 6.35 10.15
CA ILE A 252 2.19 7.53 9.26
C ILE A 252 3.04 7.33 8.01
N VAL A 253 4.30 6.90 8.19
CA VAL A 253 5.24 6.66 7.08
C VAL A 253 4.81 5.47 6.23
N SER A 254 4.28 4.40 6.85
CA SER A 254 3.81 3.20 6.14
C SER A 254 2.65 3.49 5.18
N LEU A 255 1.71 4.35 5.59
CA LEU A 255 0.56 4.76 4.76
C LEU A 255 1.01 5.25 3.38
N HIS A 256 2.15 5.94 3.31
CA HIS A 256 2.67 6.55 2.10
C HIS A 256 3.73 5.72 1.37
N ARG A 257 4.08 4.56 1.93
CA ARG A 257 5.02 3.61 1.31
C ARG A 257 4.30 2.53 0.49
N LYS A 258 3.03 2.27 0.78
CA LYS A 258 2.19 1.31 0.08
C LYS A 258 1.28 2.04 -0.92
N GLY A 259 0.89 1.37 -2.02
CA GLY A 259 -0.09 1.89 -2.97
C GLY A 259 0.32 3.20 -3.65
N HIS A 260 -0.58 4.19 -3.69
CA HIS A 260 -0.40 5.44 -4.43
C HIS A 260 0.79 6.31 -3.95
N GLY A 261 1.18 6.22 -2.68
CA GLY A 261 2.30 7.01 -2.13
C GLY A 261 3.68 6.60 -2.65
N GLN A 262 3.81 5.35 -3.11
CA GLN A 262 5.06 4.81 -3.66
C GLN A 262 5.47 5.49 -4.96
N SER A 263 4.50 5.89 -5.80
CA SER A 263 4.75 6.55 -7.09
C SER A 263 5.48 7.88 -6.90
N LYS A 264 5.05 8.67 -5.91
CA LYS A 264 5.68 9.97 -5.61
C LYS A 264 7.10 9.80 -5.09
N LEU A 265 7.32 8.81 -4.22
CA LEU A 265 8.66 8.52 -3.72
C LEU A 265 9.61 8.10 -4.84
N LYS A 266 9.13 7.28 -5.78
CA LYS A 266 9.87 6.91 -6.99
C LYS A 266 10.20 8.12 -7.87
N GLU A 267 9.31 9.10 -7.99
CA GLU A 267 9.55 10.32 -8.75
C GLU A 267 10.62 11.24 -8.10
N ILE A 268 10.73 11.21 -6.76
CA ILE A 268 11.75 11.97 -6.02
C ILE A 268 13.14 11.34 -6.20
N VAL A 269 13.30 10.07 -5.84
CA VAL A 269 14.63 9.42 -5.73
C VAL A 269 14.97 8.47 -6.87
N GLY A 270 13.98 8.03 -7.66
CA GLY A 270 14.18 7.04 -8.72
C GLY A 270 15.24 7.44 -9.75
N PRO A 271 15.14 8.64 -10.38
CA PRO A 271 16.12 9.08 -11.37
C PRO A 271 17.55 9.14 -10.80
N LEU A 272 17.70 9.60 -9.56
CA LEU A 272 19.00 9.72 -8.89
C LEU A 272 19.63 8.35 -8.61
N ILE A 273 18.80 7.39 -8.17
CA ILE A 273 19.26 6.03 -7.91
C ILE A 273 19.64 5.37 -9.24
N GLU A 274 18.85 5.55 -10.31
CA GLU A 274 19.20 5.03 -11.63
C GLU A 274 20.53 5.58 -12.16
N GLU A 275 20.86 6.85 -11.88
CA GLU A 275 22.14 7.46 -12.24
C GLU A 275 23.31 6.78 -11.53
N VAL A 276 23.21 6.60 -10.21
CA VAL A 276 24.21 5.87 -9.41
C VAL A 276 24.37 4.41 -9.87
N LEU A 277 23.28 3.78 -10.33
CA LEU A 277 23.33 2.39 -10.79
C LEU A 277 23.89 2.23 -12.21
N LYS A 278 23.81 3.26 -13.06
CA LYS A 278 24.38 3.26 -14.41
C LYS A 278 25.90 3.34 -14.38
N ASP A 279 26.46 4.04 -13.41
CA ASP A 279 27.91 4.15 -13.24
C ASP A 279 28.46 2.89 -12.53
N SER A 280 28.90 1.91 -13.33
CA SER A 280 29.52 0.68 -12.81
C SER A 280 30.94 0.88 -12.27
N THR A 281 31.57 2.03 -12.56
CA THR A 281 32.94 2.36 -12.11
C THR A 281 32.96 3.17 -10.82
N LEU A 282 31.78 3.57 -10.34
CA LEU A 282 31.63 4.37 -9.14
C LEU A 282 32.07 3.60 -7.89
N HIS A 283 33.06 4.14 -7.19
CA HIS A 283 33.53 3.61 -5.92
C HIS A 283 33.63 4.73 -4.88
N LEU A 284 32.60 4.84 -4.02
CA LEU A 284 32.52 5.90 -3.00
C LEU A 284 33.13 5.49 -1.65
N ASN A 285 34.11 4.59 -1.63
CA ASN A 285 34.67 4.11 -0.38
C ASN A 285 35.49 5.22 0.31
N THR A 286 35.10 5.59 1.53
CA THR A 286 35.76 6.62 2.34
C THR A 286 36.60 6.05 3.49
N ASN A 287 36.82 4.73 3.55
CA ASN A 287 37.63 4.07 4.57
C ASN A 287 39.08 3.83 4.05
N PRO A 288 40.10 4.53 4.57
CA PRO A 288 41.48 4.41 4.09
C PRO A 288 42.05 2.99 4.13
N VAL A 289 41.71 2.21 5.17
CA VAL A 289 42.20 0.83 5.33
C VAL A 289 41.64 -0.08 4.24
N GLU A 290 40.38 0.12 3.86
CA GLU A 290 39.77 -0.66 2.80
C GLU A 290 40.23 -0.22 1.41
N ILE A 291 40.47 1.08 1.21
CA ILE A 291 41.09 1.60 -0.03
C ILE A 291 42.48 0.97 -0.20
N TYR A 292 43.29 0.97 0.87
CA TYR A 292 44.61 0.35 0.88
C TYR A 292 44.52 -1.15 0.56
N ARG A 293 43.63 -1.89 1.23
CA ARG A 293 43.45 -3.33 0.97
C ARG A 293 43.05 -3.61 -0.48
N ASN A 294 42.13 -2.82 -1.03
CA ASN A 294 41.70 -2.97 -2.42
C ASN A 294 42.84 -2.65 -3.40
N TRP A 295 43.68 -1.66 -3.09
CA TRP A 295 44.86 -1.33 -3.87
C TRP A 295 45.91 -2.46 -3.85
N VAL A 296 46.22 -3.01 -2.67
CA VAL A 296 47.13 -4.16 -2.53
C VAL A 296 46.62 -5.37 -3.32
N ASN A 297 45.34 -5.70 -3.16
CA ASN A 297 44.73 -6.81 -3.91
C ASN A 297 44.79 -6.60 -5.43
N GLN A 298 44.64 -5.36 -5.91
CA GLN A 298 44.79 -5.04 -7.34
C GLN A 298 46.22 -5.23 -7.84
N ILE A 299 47.22 -4.88 -7.03
CA ILE A 299 48.63 -5.13 -7.35
C ILE A 299 48.87 -6.63 -7.46
N GLU A 300 48.47 -7.40 -6.45
CA GLU A 300 48.70 -8.85 -6.38
C GLU A 300 47.97 -9.61 -7.50
N MET A 301 46.75 -9.19 -7.84
CA MET A 301 46.03 -9.73 -8.99
C MET A 301 46.71 -9.40 -10.32
N GLY A 302 47.30 -8.21 -10.44
CA GLY A 302 48.00 -7.79 -11.65
C GLY A 302 49.38 -8.44 -11.83
N THR A 303 50.12 -8.63 -10.74
CA THR A 303 51.48 -9.21 -10.75
C THR A 303 51.48 -10.73 -10.60
N GLY A 304 50.39 -11.32 -10.09
CA GLY A 304 50.29 -12.75 -9.76
C GLY A 304 51.13 -13.18 -8.55
N ASN A 305 51.82 -12.25 -7.88
CA ASN A 305 52.72 -12.50 -6.76
C ASN A 305 52.26 -11.72 -5.52
N ALA A 306 52.52 -12.28 -4.33
CA ALA A 306 52.24 -11.60 -3.07
C ALA A 306 53.05 -10.30 -2.98
N SER A 307 52.41 -9.23 -2.54
CA SER A 307 53.06 -7.94 -2.37
C SER A 307 53.96 -7.92 -1.14
N ASN A 308 54.99 -7.07 -1.14
CA ASN A 308 55.85 -6.83 0.03
C ASN A 308 55.20 -5.89 1.07
N LEU A 309 53.91 -5.60 0.92
CA LEU A 309 53.17 -4.64 1.73
C LEU A 309 52.44 -5.36 2.88
N PRO A 310 52.32 -4.74 4.07
CA PRO A 310 51.60 -5.35 5.19
C PRO A 310 50.10 -5.47 4.89
N TYR A 311 49.50 -6.63 5.18
CA TYR A 311 48.07 -6.88 4.94
C TYR A 311 47.14 -6.20 5.95
N VAL A 312 47.64 -5.91 7.16
CA VAL A 312 46.88 -5.28 8.24
C VAL A 312 47.57 -3.97 8.59
N VAL A 313 46.85 -2.86 8.43
CA VAL A 313 47.39 -1.51 8.51
C VAL A 313 46.40 -0.64 9.27
N LYS A 314 46.89 0.27 10.11
CA LYS A 314 46.05 1.27 10.80
C LYS A 314 45.66 2.39 9.85
N THR A 315 44.65 3.18 10.21
CA THR A 315 44.18 4.30 9.37
C THR A 315 45.28 5.33 9.10
N GLU A 316 46.09 5.67 10.10
CA GLU A 316 47.20 6.62 9.97
C GLU A 316 48.28 6.12 9.01
N GLU A 317 48.66 4.85 9.13
CA GLU A 317 49.63 4.20 8.25
C GLU A 317 49.11 4.08 6.81
N ALA A 318 47.83 3.73 6.62
CA ALA A 318 47.21 3.65 5.30
C ALA A 318 47.19 5.03 4.59
N LEU A 319 47.02 6.11 5.36
CA LEU A 319 47.05 7.48 4.84
C LEU A 319 48.45 7.98 4.48
N GLN A 320 49.54 7.30 4.85
CA GLN A 320 50.89 7.70 4.44
C GLN A 320 51.16 7.41 2.95
N TYR A 321 50.40 6.50 2.34
CA TYR A 321 50.59 6.10 0.95
C TYR A 321 49.93 7.11 -0.02
N PRO A 322 50.67 7.69 -0.99
CA PRO A 322 50.13 8.68 -1.93
C PRO A 322 48.97 8.17 -2.77
N GLU A 323 49.01 6.90 -3.18
CA GLU A 323 47.95 6.26 -3.97
C GLU A 323 46.63 6.18 -3.18
N VAL A 324 46.70 5.87 -1.88
CA VAL A 324 45.52 5.81 -1.01
C VAL A 324 44.92 7.20 -0.83
N GLN A 325 45.76 8.23 -0.63
CA GLN A 325 45.29 9.62 -0.55
C GLN A 325 44.63 10.09 -1.85
N SER A 326 45.22 9.78 -3.01
CA SER A 326 44.68 10.14 -4.33
C SER A 326 43.31 9.53 -4.57
N ARG A 327 43.17 8.22 -4.32
CA ARG A 327 41.88 7.50 -4.43
C ARG A 327 40.85 8.01 -3.43
N LEU A 328 41.25 8.29 -2.20
CA LEU A 328 40.38 8.86 -1.17
C LEU A 328 39.86 10.23 -1.58
N ASN A 329 40.73 11.13 -2.06
CA ASN A 329 40.34 12.48 -2.50
C ASN A 329 39.34 12.42 -3.66
N THR A 330 39.59 11.55 -4.63
CA THR A 330 38.67 11.31 -5.75
C THR A 330 37.31 10.81 -5.25
N ALA A 331 37.30 9.82 -4.36
CA ALA A 331 36.07 9.28 -3.78
C ALA A 331 35.29 10.32 -2.96
N VAL A 332 35.98 11.18 -2.20
CA VAL A 332 35.39 12.26 -1.41
C VAL A 332 34.79 13.35 -2.31
N GLN A 333 35.45 13.70 -3.40
CA GLN A 333 34.94 14.66 -4.38
C GLN A 333 33.66 14.13 -5.05
N LEU A 334 33.69 12.90 -5.56
CA LEU A 334 32.51 12.25 -6.16
C LEU A 334 31.37 12.14 -5.14
N LEU A 335 31.67 11.76 -3.89
CA LEU A 335 30.67 11.67 -2.83
C LEU A 335 29.98 13.03 -2.59
N ARG A 336 30.73 14.13 -2.63
CA ARG A 336 30.18 15.48 -2.49
C ARG A 336 29.26 15.82 -3.66
N GLU A 337 29.68 15.52 -4.89
CA GLU A 337 28.89 15.76 -6.11
C GLU A 337 27.56 15.00 -6.09
N TYR A 338 27.61 13.68 -5.85
CA TYR A 338 26.40 12.85 -5.74
C TYR A 338 25.53 13.27 -4.55
N ALA A 339 26.10 13.56 -3.39
CA ALA A 339 25.31 14.02 -2.24
C ALA A 339 24.62 15.37 -2.50
N ASP A 340 25.28 16.32 -3.16
CA ASP A 340 24.67 17.62 -3.49
C ASP A 340 23.55 17.48 -4.52
N MET A 341 23.74 16.60 -5.51
CA MET A 341 22.71 16.25 -6.49
C MET A 341 21.45 15.69 -5.80
N PHE A 342 21.63 14.72 -4.88
CA PHE A 342 20.52 14.17 -4.10
C PHE A 342 19.88 15.24 -3.20
N CYS A 343 20.69 16.04 -2.49
CA CYS A 343 20.20 17.10 -1.61
C CYS A 343 19.33 18.10 -2.38
N SER A 344 19.84 18.61 -3.51
CA SER A 344 19.17 19.62 -4.33
C SER A 344 17.86 19.09 -4.94
N ARG A 345 17.85 17.83 -5.40
CA ARG A 345 16.62 17.21 -5.92
C ARG A 345 15.58 16.97 -4.82
N ILE A 346 16.00 16.53 -3.63
CA ILE A 346 15.07 16.31 -2.51
C ILE A 346 14.47 17.64 -2.04
N VAL A 347 15.30 18.67 -1.85
CA VAL A 347 14.85 19.99 -1.37
C VAL A 347 13.90 20.66 -2.37
N SER A 348 14.08 20.45 -3.67
CA SER A 348 13.17 20.95 -4.71
C SER A 348 11.90 20.12 -4.92
N SER A 349 11.72 19.01 -4.19
CA SER A 349 10.61 18.06 -4.39
C SER A 349 9.44 18.19 -3.42
N LYS A 350 9.30 19.34 -2.75
CA LYS A 350 8.25 19.62 -1.75
C LYS A 350 6.85 19.22 -2.21
N ASP A 351 6.48 19.51 -3.45
CA ASP A 351 5.13 19.26 -4.00
C ASP A 351 4.85 17.76 -4.22
N LEU A 352 5.91 16.96 -4.30
CA LEU A 352 5.81 15.49 -4.37
C LEU A 352 5.63 14.87 -2.98
N VAL A 353 5.89 15.60 -1.89
CA VAL A 353 5.63 15.09 -0.54
C VAL A 353 4.11 15.07 -0.31
N PRO A 354 3.51 13.91 0.06
CA PRO A 354 2.06 13.81 0.24
C PRO A 354 1.51 14.81 1.28
N TYR A 355 0.31 15.34 1.01
CA TYR A 355 -0.37 16.31 1.89
C TYR A 355 -0.45 15.82 3.35
N SER A 356 -0.89 14.59 3.56
CA SER A 356 -1.01 13.96 4.88
C SER A 356 0.32 13.87 5.62
N MET A 357 1.43 13.57 4.93
CA MET A 357 2.78 13.62 5.52
C MET A 357 3.17 15.03 5.96
N ARG A 358 2.92 16.02 5.10
CA ARG A 358 3.20 17.44 5.37
C ARG A 358 2.35 17.97 6.52
N TYR A 359 1.07 17.63 6.56
CA TYR A 359 0.18 17.98 7.67
C TYR A 359 0.61 17.30 8.99
N MET A 360 1.03 16.03 8.96
CA MET A 360 1.60 15.38 10.15
C MET A 360 2.89 16.05 10.60
N ALA A 361 3.72 16.56 9.69
CA ALA A 361 4.90 17.34 10.04
C ALA A 361 4.53 18.66 10.73
N LYS A 362 3.49 19.36 10.25
CA LYS A 362 2.92 20.56 10.90
C LYS A 362 2.43 20.25 12.32
N VAL A 363 1.68 19.17 12.50
CA VAL A 363 1.19 18.71 13.81
C VAL A 363 2.36 18.36 14.73
N MET A 364 3.34 17.61 14.23
CA MET A 364 4.54 17.24 14.99
C MET A 364 5.32 18.48 15.47
N LYS A 365 5.56 19.46 14.59
CA LYS A 365 6.23 20.72 14.92
C LYS A 365 5.49 21.45 16.06
N ARG A 366 4.18 21.64 15.92
CA ARG A 366 3.35 22.34 16.93
C ARG A 366 3.33 21.60 18.27
N SER A 367 3.16 20.28 18.25
CA SER A 367 3.10 19.45 19.45
C SER A 367 4.43 19.40 20.19
N LEU A 368 5.55 19.29 19.47
CA LEU A 368 6.88 19.36 20.06
C LEU A 368 7.19 20.73 20.66
N HIS A 369 6.80 21.81 19.98
CA HIS A 369 6.95 23.16 20.52
C HIS A 369 6.12 23.37 21.78
N LYS A 370 4.91 22.81 21.84
CA LYS A 370 4.06 22.85 23.04
C LYS A 370 4.65 22.03 24.20
N ARG A 371 5.25 20.88 23.90
CA ARG A 371 5.88 19.99 24.91
C ARG A 371 7.21 20.53 25.41
N PHE A 372 7.99 21.20 24.55
CA PHE A 372 9.31 21.72 24.86
C PHE A 372 9.44 23.21 24.49
N PRO A 373 8.78 24.14 25.23
CA PRO A 373 8.72 25.56 24.87
C PRO A 373 10.07 26.28 24.86
N HIS A 374 11.05 25.79 25.63
CA HIS A 374 12.39 26.38 25.74
C HIS A 374 13.36 25.89 24.65
N THR A 375 12.95 24.90 23.84
CA THR A 375 13.80 24.34 22.79
C THR A 375 13.77 25.23 21.56
N GLN A 376 14.95 25.44 20.95
CA GLN A 376 15.05 26.23 19.73
C GLN A 376 14.32 25.54 18.57
N GLU A 377 13.64 26.32 17.73
CA GLU A 377 12.89 25.80 16.58
C GLU A 377 13.75 24.93 15.66
N LYS A 378 15.02 25.29 15.47
CA LYS A 378 15.97 24.53 14.65
C LYS A 378 16.13 23.08 15.11
N ASP A 379 16.05 22.81 16.41
CA ASP A 379 16.20 21.46 16.94
C ASP A 379 14.89 20.68 16.80
N ILE A 380 13.74 21.33 16.96
CA ILE A 380 12.43 20.76 16.65
C ILE A 380 12.37 20.35 15.17
N LEU A 381 12.86 21.21 14.27
CA LEU A 381 12.92 20.92 12.83
C LEU A 381 13.79 19.71 12.50
N LYS A 382 14.86 19.42 13.26
CA LYS A 382 15.63 18.17 13.08
C LYS A 382 14.78 16.93 13.37
N ALA A 383 13.95 16.96 14.41
CA ALA A 383 13.06 15.84 14.73
C ALA A 383 11.99 15.63 13.66
N VAL A 384 11.40 16.73 13.14
CA VAL A 384 10.44 16.68 12.03
C VAL A 384 11.11 16.21 10.74
N GLY A 385 12.31 16.72 10.45
CA GLY A 385 13.13 16.31 9.32
C GLY A 385 13.51 14.84 9.37
N ASN A 386 13.73 14.27 10.55
CA ASN A 386 13.94 12.83 10.71
C ASN A 386 12.73 12.02 10.21
N MET A 387 11.50 12.47 10.43
CA MET A 387 10.31 11.79 9.89
C MET A 387 10.22 11.91 8.37
N ILE A 388 10.35 13.13 7.82
CA ILE A 388 10.18 13.36 6.37
C ILE A 388 11.34 12.79 5.57
N TYR A 389 12.57 13.09 5.96
CA TYR A 389 13.76 12.62 5.25
C TYR A 389 14.14 11.21 5.68
N TYR A 390 14.56 11.01 6.93
CA TYR A 390 15.22 9.75 7.30
C TYR A 390 14.24 8.55 7.31
N LYS A 391 13.04 8.73 7.86
CA LYS A 391 12.06 7.65 7.94
C LYS A 391 11.32 7.45 6.63
N TYR A 392 11.06 8.47 5.81
CA TYR A 392 10.33 8.30 4.56
C TYR A 392 11.26 8.21 3.33
N ILE A 393 12.04 9.25 3.04
CA ILE A 393 12.87 9.32 1.81
C ILE A 393 14.11 8.42 1.88
N ASN A 394 14.95 8.57 2.92
CA ASN A 394 16.24 7.89 3.06
C ASN A 394 16.12 6.36 3.00
N SER A 395 15.03 5.81 3.55
CA SER A 395 14.77 4.38 3.49
C SER A 395 14.70 3.81 2.07
N ALA A 396 14.17 4.61 1.12
CA ALA A 396 14.10 4.21 -0.29
C ALA A 396 15.46 4.31 -1.00
N ILE A 397 16.35 5.19 -0.54
CA ILE A 397 17.73 5.29 -1.03
C ILE A 397 18.55 4.06 -0.59
N VAL A 398 18.41 3.65 0.67
CA VAL A 398 19.18 2.52 1.24
C VAL A 398 18.70 1.17 0.70
N ALA A 399 17.39 1.00 0.46
CA ALA A 399 16.81 -0.27 0.04
C ALA A 399 15.85 -0.11 -1.16
N PRO A 400 16.32 0.36 -2.32
CA PRO A 400 15.45 0.69 -3.45
C PRO A 400 14.65 -0.52 -3.97
N ASP A 401 15.19 -1.73 -3.86
CA ASP A 401 14.51 -3.00 -4.16
C ASP A 401 13.26 -3.20 -3.29
N ALA A 402 13.40 -3.02 -1.97
CA ALA A 402 12.33 -3.27 -1.01
C ALA A 402 11.17 -2.27 -1.15
N TYR A 403 11.45 -1.09 -1.69
CA TYR A 403 10.47 -0.03 -1.94
C TYR A 403 10.01 0.02 -3.40
N ASN A 404 10.34 -0.98 -4.23
CA ASN A 404 10.10 -1.05 -5.69
C ASN A 404 10.34 0.28 -6.42
N ILE A 405 11.40 1.00 -6.03
CA ILE A 405 11.82 2.20 -6.74
C ILE A 405 12.32 1.78 -8.13
N ILE A 406 13.13 0.74 -8.15
CA ILE A 406 13.64 0.11 -9.36
C ILE A 406 12.63 -0.93 -9.83
N SER A 407 12.40 -1.01 -11.13
CA SER A 407 11.50 -2.01 -11.70
C SER A 407 12.05 -3.41 -11.42
N PRO A 408 11.27 -4.32 -10.80
CA PRO A 408 11.72 -5.65 -10.47
C PRO A 408 11.95 -6.43 -11.77
N SER A 409 13.21 -6.65 -12.10
CA SER A 409 13.63 -7.61 -13.13
C SER A 409 14.39 -8.73 -12.44
N PRO A 410 14.08 -10.01 -12.71
CA PRO A 410 14.74 -11.15 -12.06
C PRO A 410 16.27 -11.14 -12.22
N ASP A 411 16.79 -10.45 -13.25
CA ASP A 411 18.22 -10.34 -13.56
C ASP A 411 18.90 -9.07 -12.99
N LYS A 412 18.14 -8.15 -12.35
CA LYS A 412 18.65 -6.87 -11.83
C LYS A 412 18.56 -6.76 -10.31
N LYS A 413 19.22 -7.65 -9.58
CA LYS A 413 19.48 -7.43 -8.14
C LYS A 413 20.64 -6.45 -8.00
N LEU A 414 20.54 -5.46 -7.10
CA LEU A 414 21.68 -4.57 -6.85
C LEU A 414 22.91 -5.38 -6.43
N THR A 415 24.07 -4.99 -6.97
CA THR A 415 25.37 -5.48 -6.51
C THR A 415 25.67 -4.96 -5.10
N ASN A 416 26.61 -5.62 -4.41
CA ASN A 416 27.02 -5.17 -3.08
C ASN A 416 27.66 -3.78 -3.13
N ASP A 417 28.41 -3.47 -4.20
CA ASP A 417 29.04 -2.16 -4.38
C ASP A 417 28.01 -1.05 -4.63
N GLN A 418 26.98 -1.31 -5.43
CA GLN A 418 25.88 -0.36 -5.63
C GLN A 418 25.13 -0.07 -4.33
N ARG A 419 24.82 -1.11 -3.53
CA ARG A 419 24.21 -0.91 -2.19
C ARG A 419 25.12 -0.11 -1.27
N ARG A 420 26.42 -0.39 -1.32
CA ARG A 420 27.42 0.33 -0.53
C ARG A 420 27.48 1.81 -0.91
N ASN A 421 27.56 2.14 -2.20
CA ASN A 421 27.59 3.52 -2.70
C ASN A 421 26.33 4.30 -2.23
N LEU A 422 25.15 3.72 -2.43
CA LEU A 422 23.89 4.33 -1.96
C LEU A 422 23.87 4.49 -0.43
N GLY A 423 24.40 3.52 0.32
CA GLY A 423 24.54 3.60 1.77
C GLY A 423 25.44 4.74 2.24
N ILE A 424 26.55 4.99 1.53
CA ILE A 424 27.49 6.08 1.87
C ILE A 424 26.87 7.45 1.55
N ILE A 425 26.21 7.61 0.39
CA ILE A 425 25.46 8.82 0.03
C ILE A 425 24.37 9.08 1.09
N SER A 426 23.59 8.05 1.43
CA SER A 426 22.54 8.11 2.46
C SER A 426 23.09 8.56 3.83
N LYS A 427 24.28 8.09 4.22
CA LYS A 427 24.93 8.47 5.48
C LYS A 427 25.28 9.96 5.52
N ILE A 428 25.85 10.51 4.44
CA ILE A 428 26.19 11.94 4.36
C ILE A 428 24.95 12.82 4.41
N LEU A 429 23.90 12.45 3.68
CA LEU A 429 22.64 13.16 3.71
C LEU A 429 21.98 13.09 5.10
N GLN A 430 22.03 11.93 5.78
CA GLN A 430 21.56 11.80 7.15
C GLN A 430 22.32 12.73 8.11
N TYR A 431 23.65 12.79 8.00
CA TYR A 431 24.49 13.69 8.80
C TYR A 431 24.13 15.16 8.55
N SER A 432 23.86 15.51 7.29
CA SER A 432 23.37 16.83 6.88
C SER A 432 22.02 17.16 7.53
N THR A 433 21.06 16.25 7.53
CA THR A 433 19.75 16.52 8.17
C THR A 433 19.83 16.71 9.69
N LEU A 434 20.76 16.03 10.36
CA LEU A 434 20.94 16.12 11.82
C LEU A 434 21.92 17.23 12.25
N LYS A 435 22.61 17.88 11.29
CA LYS A 435 23.75 18.78 11.55
C LYS A 435 24.85 18.10 12.37
N ARG A 436 25.18 16.85 12.04
CA ARG A 436 26.23 16.06 12.69
C ARG A 436 27.44 15.98 11.75
N GLY A 437 28.57 16.56 12.15
CA GLY A 437 29.83 16.46 11.43
C GLY A 437 30.65 15.21 11.79
N PHE A 438 31.73 15.00 11.04
CA PHE A 438 32.81 14.10 11.41
C PHE A 438 33.68 14.74 12.49
N GLY A 439 34.07 13.96 13.49
CA GLY A 439 35.00 14.34 14.56
C GLY A 439 36.24 13.44 14.56
N ASP A 440 36.83 13.22 15.73
CA ASP A 440 38.10 12.49 15.90
C ASP A 440 38.04 11.01 15.49
N GLU A 441 36.84 10.42 15.39
CA GLU A 441 36.65 9.05 14.88
C GLU A 441 36.98 8.92 13.39
N SER A 442 36.98 10.01 12.62
CA SER A 442 37.25 10.01 11.18
C SER A 442 37.86 11.34 10.74
N PRO A 443 39.12 11.60 11.14
CA PRO A 443 39.75 12.91 10.96
C PRO A 443 39.93 13.28 9.48
N HIS A 444 40.17 12.28 8.62
CA HIS A 444 40.32 12.45 7.18
C HIS A 444 39.05 12.94 6.45
N LEU A 445 37.89 12.94 7.11
CA LEU A 445 36.62 13.42 6.53
C LEU A 445 36.16 14.77 7.11
N ILE A 446 36.92 15.38 8.01
CA ILE A 446 36.54 16.66 8.67
C ILE A 446 36.31 17.77 7.63
N HIS A 447 37.02 17.76 6.50
CA HIS A 447 36.83 18.73 5.41
C HIS A 447 35.42 18.72 4.80
N LEU A 448 34.65 17.63 4.95
CA LEU A 448 33.25 17.56 4.51
C LEU A 448 32.29 18.31 5.45
N ASN A 449 32.71 18.71 6.65
CA ASN A 449 31.83 19.36 7.62
C ASN A 449 31.25 20.69 7.09
N GLY A 450 32.02 21.45 6.29
CA GLY A 450 31.49 22.65 5.63
C GLY A 450 30.33 22.32 4.70
N PHE A 451 30.50 21.32 3.84
CA PHE A 451 29.45 20.83 2.94
C PHE A 451 28.21 20.29 3.68
N ILE A 452 28.41 19.57 4.79
CA ILE A 452 27.32 19.07 5.65
C ILE A 452 26.49 20.23 6.21
N ILE A 453 27.15 21.33 6.61
CA ILE A 453 26.47 22.53 7.11
C ILE A 453 25.67 23.20 5.98
N ASP A 454 26.24 23.35 4.78
CA ASP A 454 25.55 23.94 3.63
C ASP A 454 24.29 23.13 3.27
N CYS A 455 24.41 21.81 3.21
CA CYS A 455 23.28 20.91 2.98
C CYS A 455 22.24 20.99 4.10
N HIS A 456 22.68 21.12 5.36
CA HIS A 456 21.79 21.26 6.51
C HIS A 456 20.90 22.50 6.39
N GLU A 457 21.46 23.63 5.99
CA GLU A 457 20.68 24.87 5.82
C GLU A 457 19.63 24.72 4.71
N LYS A 458 19.96 24.06 3.59
CA LYS A 458 18.98 23.71 2.53
C LYS A 458 17.86 22.81 3.08
N PHE A 459 18.21 21.75 3.81
CA PHE A 459 17.23 20.83 4.42
C PHE A 459 16.33 21.51 5.46
N LYS A 460 16.89 22.44 6.24
CA LYS A 460 16.14 23.20 7.24
C LYS A 460 15.00 23.99 6.60
N VAL A 461 15.30 24.70 5.51
CA VAL A 461 14.29 25.45 4.73
C VAL A 461 13.24 24.51 4.16
N PHE A 462 13.66 23.40 3.54
CA PHE A 462 12.75 22.38 3.01
C PHE A 462 11.77 21.84 4.07
N VAL A 463 12.27 21.46 5.25
CA VAL A 463 11.41 20.91 6.32
C VAL A 463 10.45 21.97 6.85
N GLN A 464 10.91 23.21 7.00
CA GLN A 464 10.06 24.33 7.40
C GLN A 464 8.92 24.54 6.40
N GLU A 465 9.24 24.56 5.11
CA GLU A 465 8.25 24.66 4.05
C GLU A 465 7.28 23.46 3.98
N CYS A 466 7.74 22.25 4.31
CA CYS A 466 6.87 21.09 4.42
C CYS A 466 5.84 21.23 5.55
N CYS A 467 6.15 21.95 6.63
CA CYS A 467 5.21 22.24 7.72
C CYS A 467 4.15 23.29 7.36
N GLU A 468 4.39 24.12 6.35
CA GLU A 468 3.44 25.13 5.90
C GLU A 468 2.39 24.49 4.98
N VAL A 469 1.23 24.19 5.56
CA VAL A 469 0.14 23.46 4.91
C VAL A 469 -1.20 23.97 5.43
N GLU A 470 -2.21 23.97 4.56
CA GLU A 470 -3.60 24.25 4.92
C GLU A 470 -4.16 23.22 5.92
N GLU A 471 -5.25 23.55 6.60
CA GLU A 471 -5.94 22.61 7.49
C GLU A 471 -6.76 21.58 6.69
N PRO A 472 -6.96 20.34 7.20
CA PRO A 472 -7.65 19.27 6.49
C PRO A 472 -9.07 19.63 6.07
N GLU A 473 -9.76 20.45 6.87
CA GLU A 473 -11.11 20.91 6.59
C GLU A 473 -11.19 21.68 5.28
N LYS A 474 -10.18 22.52 5.02
CA LYS A 474 -10.08 23.32 3.80
C LYS A 474 -9.58 22.47 2.63
N TYR A 475 -8.58 21.63 2.85
CA TYR A 475 -7.98 20.83 1.79
C TYR A 475 -8.95 19.80 1.20
N TYR A 476 -9.67 19.07 2.06
CA TYR A 476 -10.63 18.05 1.63
C TYR A 476 -12.04 18.61 1.39
N ASN A 477 -12.29 19.89 1.67
CA ASN A 477 -13.63 20.49 1.72
C ASN A 477 -14.61 19.64 2.55
N PHE A 478 -14.10 19.05 3.64
CA PHE A 478 -14.82 18.08 4.45
C PHE A 478 -14.68 18.44 5.92
N ASN A 479 -15.79 18.49 6.65
CA ASN A 479 -15.79 18.78 8.07
C ASN A 479 -16.75 17.84 8.83
N GLN A 480 -16.73 17.93 10.16
CA GLN A 480 -17.58 17.11 11.04
C GLN A 480 -19.08 17.23 10.67
N TYR A 481 -19.55 18.42 10.33
CA TYR A 481 -20.96 18.62 9.95
C TYR A 481 -21.31 17.98 8.60
N THR A 482 -20.35 17.88 7.68
CA THR A 482 -20.54 17.22 6.37
C THR A 482 -20.77 15.73 6.58
N GLU A 483 -20.06 15.11 7.53
CA GLU A 483 -20.29 13.71 7.93
C GLU A 483 -21.70 13.51 8.50
N ASP A 484 -22.12 14.39 9.42
CA ASP A 484 -23.45 14.30 10.04
C ASP A 484 -24.61 14.48 9.04
N THR A 485 -24.36 15.21 7.95
CA THR A 485 -25.34 15.43 6.87
C THR A 485 -25.37 14.34 5.81
N MET A 486 -24.48 13.33 5.89
CA MET A 486 -24.49 12.24 4.92
C MET A 486 -25.78 11.41 5.05
N ILE A 487 -26.57 11.43 3.96
CA ILE A 487 -27.81 10.64 3.84
C ILE A 487 -27.50 9.14 3.84
N PHE A 488 -26.32 8.76 3.34
CA PHE A 488 -25.86 7.38 3.24
C PHE A 488 -24.72 7.10 4.20
N LYS A 489 -24.87 6.06 5.01
CA LYS A 489 -23.79 5.59 5.88
C LYS A 489 -22.79 4.77 5.04
N PRO A 490 -21.51 5.14 5.02
CA PRO A 490 -20.50 4.41 4.28
C PRO A 490 -20.36 2.97 4.80
N THR A 491 -20.25 2.04 3.86
CA THR A 491 -20.03 0.61 4.13
C THR A 491 -18.54 0.33 4.27
N VAL A 492 -18.15 -0.29 5.38
CA VAL A 492 -16.78 -0.78 5.58
C VAL A 492 -16.70 -2.22 5.09
N THR A 493 -15.86 -2.48 4.09
CA THR A 493 -15.66 -3.83 3.55
C THR A 493 -14.43 -4.46 4.19
N MET A 494 -14.63 -5.41 5.10
CA MET A 494 -13.53 -6.19 5.71
C MET A 494 -13.67 -7.67 5.38
N THR A 495 -12.59 -8.28 4.89
CA THR A 495 -12.54 -9.73 4.65
C THR A 495 -11.99 -10.45 5.88
N GLN A 496 -12.69 -11.47 6.40
CA GLN A 496 -12.06 -12.46 7.27
C GLN A 496 -11.00 -13.21 6.45
N GLN A 497 -9.73 -13.01 6.80
CA GLN A 497 -8.61 -13.83 6.32
C GLN A 497 -8.58 -15.16 7.07
#